data_AF-A0A7S2WXZ6-F1
#
_entry.id   AF-A0A7S2WXZ6-F1
#
_cell.length_a   1.000
_cell.length_b   1.000
_cell.length_c   1.000
_cell.angle_alpha   90.00
_cell.angle_beta   90.00
_cell.angle_gamma   90.00
#
_symmetry.space_group_name_H-M   'P 1'
#
loop_
_entity.id
_entity.type
_entity.pdbx_description
1 polymer ?
#
loop_
_entity_poly.entity_id
_entity_poly.type
_entity_poly.pdbx_seq_one_letter_code
_entity_poly.pdbx_strand_id
1 'polypeptide(L)'
;MATLEFHRAIVEELTEVEEGEGTSITTPASAQALRNPSSLVVLGEGLGLSYVIAELLRIHLEEAGRAERHGGESRHRLVILIGFSEYQRKAIVAVLARDRRKREESLRQVGSDGADREAHSGSRESVVGDIDSSVGSAERSRLYALGGCLFVTTRILTVDFLQGRLSPLRVSGLYVGGAHRLKDDSGEAFCVRMYRGTGHHGNPEGDEGAGKGNKFGFVHAFTDEPTAFAGTFKVEHVMKALHVRKVFLWPRFETRVQESLQPDTAPPEPVDVEELGLVDSDSDDGKVEEEKGSKLSMPEVVELSIPVTRSMEIIQSALASAMESCLKELGQHKFLGLEFDLTVSNNLFRDFGRSIQRQLDKRWHLVSRKTKQITRDLSTLRRLAFCVLRYDSPTFLQYLEMLRATEGVNSIWLFLDDAHVIFDEAKKRVYKFVRDDSGGEKKK
;
A
#
# COMPACT_ATOMS: atom_id res chain seq x y z
N MET A 1 -3.53 -7.93 -14.78
CA MET A 1 -2.64 -7.01 -15.51
C MET A 1 -1.27 -7.64 -15.59
N ALA A 2 -0.57 -7.45 -16.70
CA ALA A 2 0.83 -7.89 -16.83
C ALA A 2 1.77 -6.90 -16.11
N THR A 3 2.99 -7.34 -15.82
CA THR A 3 4.06 -6.45 -15.37
C THR A 3 4.40 -5.43 -16.46
N LEU A 4 4.04 -4.18 -16.22
CA LEU A 4 4.35 -3.04 -17.09
C LEU A 4 5.84 -2.66 -17.07
N GLU A 5 6.31 -1.95 -18.09
CA GLU A 5 7.73 -1.57 -18.25
C GLU A 5 8.25 -0.70 -17.10
N PHE A 6 7.45 0.26 -16.61
CA PHE A 6 7.86 1.05 -15.45
C PHE A 6 8.11 0.20 -14.19
N HIS A 7 7.42 -0.95 -14.02
CA HIS A 7 7.70 -1.85 -12.90
C HIS A 7 9.10 -2.45 -13.04
N ARG A 8 9.53 -2.77 -14.26
CA ARG A 8 10.89 -3.26 -14.53
C ARG A 8 11.92 -2.17 -14.30
N ALA A 9 11.65 -0.94 -14.74
CA ALA A 9 12.53 0.20 -14.48
C ALA A 9 12.74 0.45 -12.97
N ILE A 10 11.70 0.29 -12.14
CA ILE A 10 11.83 0.36 -10.68
C ILE A 10 12.75 -0.76 -10.16
N VAL A 11 12.57 -1.98 -10.66
CA VAL A 11 13.37 -3.14 -10.25
C VAL A 11 14.82 -2.96 -10.66
N GLU A 12 15.08 -2.48 -11.87
CA GLU A 12 16.42 -2.14 -12.38
C GLU A 12 17.07 -1.09 -11.49
N GLU A 13 16.42 0.03 -11.20
CA GLU A 13 16.96 1.07 -10.32
C GLU A 13 17.26 0.56 -8.88
N LEU A 14 16.49 -0.43 -8.41
CA LEU A 14 16.69 -1.08 -7.11
C LEU A 14 17.74 -2.19 -7.13
N THR A 15 18.17 -2.65 -8.31
CA THR A 15 19.18 -3.72 -8.49
C THR A 15 20.47 -3.22 -9.16
N GLU A 16 20.47 -2.04 -9.78
CA GLU A 16 21.61 -1.40 -10.44
C GLU A 16 22.70 -1.01 -9.44
N VAL A 17 23.87 -1.63 -9.58
CA VAL A 17 25.05 -1.33 -8.78
C VAL A 17 25.62 0.03 -9.22
N GLU A 18 25.68 1.01 -8.32
CA GLU A 18 26.45 2.23 -8.57
C GLU A 18 27.92 1.83 -8.78
N GLU A 19 28.43 1.93 -10.01
CA GLU A 19 29.85 1.84 -10.32
C GLU A 19 30.57 3.02 -9.67
N GLY A 20 31.00 2.83 -8.42
CA GLY A 20 31.81 3.81 -7.72
C GLY A 20 33.16 3.99 -8.40
N GLU A 21 33.46 5.23 -8.80
CA GLU A 21 34.79 5.68 -9.18
C GLU A 21 35.87 5.20 -8.19
N GLY A 22 36.88 4.51 -8.72
CA GLY A 22 38.23 4.41 -8.16
C GLY A 22 38.38 3.89 -6.74
N THR A 23 38.62 2.59 -6.57
CA THR A 23 39.71 2.10 -5.69
C THR A 23 40.01 0.63 -5.98
N SER A 24 41.23 0.39 -6.45
CA SER A 24 41.82 -0.90 -6.74
C SER A 24 42.08 -1.71 -5.46
N ILE A 25 41.21 -2.66 -5.11
CA ILE A 25 41.57 -3.85 -4.30
C ILE A 25 40.77 -5.06 -4.80
N THR A 26 41.50 -6.08 -5.24
CA THR A 26 41.04 -7.40 -5.65
C THR A 26 40.10 -8.03 -4.61
N THR A 27 38.82 -8.10 -4.95
CA THR A 27 37.80 -8.82 -4.16
C THR A 27 37.07 -9.78 -5.13
N PRO A 28 36.82 -11.05 -4.77
CA PRO A 28 36.35 -12.05 -5.73
C PRO A 28 34.96 -11.73 -6.30
N ALA A 29 34.81 -11.97 -7.61
CA ALA A 29 33.65 -11.66 -8.45
C ALA A 29 32.32 -12.32 -8.02
N SER A 30 32.31 -13.21 -7.04
CA SER A 30 31.11 -13.88 -6.50
C SER A 30 30.35 -13.06 -5.44
N ALA A 31 30.84 -11.86 -5.09
CA ALA A 31 30.21 -10.93 -4.14
C ALA A 31 29.64 -9.65 -4.80
N GLN A 32 29.54 -9.63 -6.13
CA GLN A 32 29.18 -8.43 -6.92
C GLN A 32 27.67 -8.25 -7.16
N ALA A 33 26.80 -9.19 -6.79
CA ALA A 33 25.41 -9.19 -7.28
C ALA A 33 24.41 -8.27 -6.55
N LEU A 34 24.66 -7.74 -5.35
CA LEU A 34 23.65 -6.95 -4.61
C LEU A 34 24.30 -5.83 -3.81
N ARG A 35 24.75 -4.77 -4.49
CA ARG A 35 25.33 -3.57 -3.87
C ARG A 35 24.47 -2.33 -4.13
N ASN A 36 23.22 -2.35 -3.66
CA ASN A 36 22.38 -1.15 -3.70
C ASN A 36 22.25 -0.53 -2.31
N PRO A 37 22.34 0.81 -2.20
CA PRO A 37 22.10 1.50 -0.95
C PRO A 37 20.64 1.31 -0.53
N SER A 38 20.45 1.14 0.77
CA SER A 38 19.11 1.01 1.35
C SER A 38 18.25 2.20 0.95
N SER A 39 17.04 1.94 0.47
CA SER A 39 16.17 2.96 -0.10
C SER A 39 14.73 2.89 0.41
N LEU A 40 14.05 4.02 0.32
CA LEU A 40 12.60 4.14 0.50
C LEU A 40 11.97 4.38 -0.88
N VAL A 41 11.04 3.52 -1.28
CA VAL A 41 10.29 3.63 -2.53
C VAL A 41 8.87 4.06 -2.23
N VAL A 42 8.46 5.18 -2.84
CA VAL A 42 7.13 5.75 -2.70
C VAL A 42 6.45 5.72 -4.06
N LEU A 43 5.46 4.84 -4.23
CA LEU A 43 4.66 4.75 -5.44
C LEU A 43 3.36 5.54 -5.29
N GLY A 44 2.87 6.06 -6.41
CA GLY A 44 1.50 6.55 -6.51
C GLY A 44 0.48 5.45 -6.18
N GLU A 45 -0.60 5.82 -5.50
CA GLU A 45 -1.68 4.90 -5.14
C GLU A 45 -2.17 4.14 -6.38
N GLY A 46 -2.39 2.84 -6.26
CA GLY A 46 -2.94 2.02 -7.34
C GLY A 46 -2.00 1.70 -8.50
N LEU A 47 -0.72 2.11 -8.47
CA LEU A 47 0.26 1.70 -9.49
C LEU A 47 0.67 0.23 -9.39
N GLY A 48 0.27 -0.49 -8.33
CA GLY A 48 0.47 -1.94 -8.25
C GLY A 48 1.80 -2.35 -7.62
N LEU A 49 2.10 -1.86 -6.42
CA LEU A 49 3.28 -2.24 -5.63
C LEU A 49 3.53 -3.76 -5.55
N SER A 50 2.47 -4.57 -5.53
CA SER A 50 2.57 -6.04 -5.51
C SER A 50 3.31 -6.62 -6.73
N TYR A 51 3.23 -5.99 -7.90
CA TYR A 51 3.94 -6.44 -9.10
C TYR A 51 5.45 -6.18 -8.99
N VAL A 52 5.85 -5.00 -8.49
CA VAL A 52 7.27 -4.66 -8.24
C VAL A 52 7.89 -5.65 -7.27
N ILE A 53 7.21 -5.92 -6.14
CA ILE A 53 7.74 -6.83 -5.12
C ILE A 53 7.80 -8.25 -5.66
N ALA A 54 6.77 -8.72 -6.38
CA ALA A 54 6.79 -10.05 -6.98
C ALA A 54 7.99 -10.20 -7.92
N GLU A 55 8.29 -9.19 -8.74
CA GLU A 55 9.43 -9.23 -9.65
C GLU A 55 10.78 -9.22 -8.93
N LEU A 56 10.92 -8.41 -7.87
CA LEU A 56 12.11 -8.45 -7.01
C LEU A 56 12.30 -9.83 -6.38
N LEU A 57 11.23 -10.42 -5.83
CA LEU A 57 11.29 -11.75 -5.24
C LEU A 57 11.63 -12.82 -6.28
N ARG A 58 11.12 -12.70 -7.51
CA ARG A 58 11.47 -13.60 -8.61
C ARG A 58 12.97 -13.62 -8.85
N ILE A 59 13.61 -12.45 -8.95
CA ILE A 59 15.07 -12.34 -9.15
C ILE A 59 15.82 -13.04 -8.01
N HIS A 60 15.47 -12.76 -6.75
CA HIS A 60 16.10 -13.39 -5.58
C HIS A 60 15.91 -14.91 -5.53
N LEU A 61 14.73 -15.41 -5.90
CA LEU A 61 14.43 -16.85 -5.93
C LEU A 61 15.19 -17.56 -7.06
N GLU A 62 15.34 -16.92 -8.22
CA GLU A 62 16.13 -17.47 -9.32
C GLU A 62 17.63 -17.51 -9.00
N GLU A 63 18.16 -16.47 -8.38
CA GLU A 63 19.55 -16.45 -7.89
C GLU A 63 19.79 -17.53 -6.84
N ALA A 64 18.83 -17.74 -5.93
CA ALA A 64 18.88 -18.85 -4.99
C ALA A 64 18.93 -20.21 -5.71
N GLY A 65 18.08 -20.42 -6.71
CA GLY A 65 18.02 -21.66 -7.49
C GLY A 65 19.25 -21.94 -8.36
N ARG A 66 19.84 -20.91 -8.99
CA ARG A 66 21.07 -21.06 -9.80
C ARG A 66 22.25 -21.55 -8.96
N ALA A 67 22.30 -21.11 -7.71
CA ALA A 67 23.43 -21.37 -6.84
C ALA A 67 23.33 -22.69 -6.06
N GLU A 68 22.12 -23.22 -5.83
CA GLU A 68 21.94 -24.63 -5.40
C GLU A 68 22.58 -25.60 -6.39
N ARG A 69 22.49 -25.32 -7.70
CA ARG A 69 23.09 -26.16 -8.75
C ARG A 69 24.62 -26.13 -8.78
N HIS A 70 25.23 -25.07 -8.23
CA HIS A 70 26.69 -24.84 -8.30
C HIS A 70 27.45 -25.21 -7.01
N GLY A 71 26.79 -25.78 -5.99
CA GLY A 71 27.45 -26.33 -4.80
C GLY A 71 28.26 -25.34 -3.94
N GLY A 72 28.14 -24.03 -4.19
CA GLY A 72 28.88 -23.00 -3.46
C GLY A 72 28.31 -22.74 -2.06
N GLU A 73 29.19 -22.59 -1.06
CA GLU A 73 28.83 -22.21 0.31
C GLU A 73 27.92 -20.98 0.30
N SER A 74 26.66 -21.20 0.68
CA SER A 74 25.58 -20.21 0.58
C SER A 74 25.63 -19.26 1.77
N ARG A 75 26.65 -18.42 1.83
CA ARG A 75 26.67 -17.30 2.77
C ARG A 75 25.80 -16.19 2.17
N HIS A 76 24.62 -15.98 2.77
CA HIS A 76 23.67 -14.88 2.49
C HIS A 76 22.72 -15.08 1.29
N ARG A 77 21.63 -15.85 1.47
CA ARG A 77 20.50 -15.92 0.49
C ARG A 77 19.12 -15.86 1.12
N LEU A 78 19.02 -15.30 2.32
CA LEU A 78 17.74 -15.17 3.03
C LEU A 78 17.25 -13.73 2.91
N VAL A 79 16.14 -13.52 2.21
CA VAL A 79 15.44 -12.25 2.12
C VAL A 79 14.18 -12.34 2.96
N ILE A 80 13.98 -11.36 3.85
CA ILE A 80 12.84 -11.36 4.77
C ILE A 80 11.92 -10.20 4.45
N LEU A 81 10.62 -10.50 4.38
CA LEU A 81 9.55 -9.55 4.15
C LEU A 81 8.77 -9.30 5.45
N ILE A 82 8.74 -8.04 5.90
CA ILE A 82 7.99 -7.60 7.10
C ILE A 82 7.04 -6.46 6.76
N GLY A 83 6.01 -6.24 7.59
CA GLY A 83 5.11 -5.08 7.45
C GLY A 83 4.06 -5.16 6.33
N PHE A 84 4.07 -6.22 5.51
CA PHE A 84 3.06 -6.43 4.47
C PHE A 84 1.73 -6.93 5.04
N SER A 85 0.63 -6.29 4.62
CA SER A 85 -0.72 -6.72 4.96
C SER A 85 -1.09 -8.07 4.32
N GLU A 86 -2.06 -8.78 4.90
CA GLU A 86 -2.60 -10.03 4.35
C GLU A 86 -3.03 -9.90 2.88
N TYR A 87 -3.65 -8.77 2.53
CA TYR A 87 -4.04 -8.48 1.15
C TYR A 87 -2.84 -8.35 0.23
N GLN A 88 -1.83 -7.57 0.62
CA GLN A 88 -0.59 -7.41 -0.16
C GLN A 88 0.17 -8.74 -0.30
N ARG A 89 0.28 -9.53 0.76
CA ARG A 89 0.89 -10.87 0.73
C ARG A 89 0.20 -11.77 -0.29
N LYS A 90 -1.12 -11.90 -0.19
CA LYS A 90 -1.93 -12.70 -1.13
C LYS A 90 -1.80 -12.21 -2.56
N ALA A 91 -1.79 -10.90 -2.78
CA ALA A 91 -1.60 -10.31 -4.10
C ALA A 91 -0.22 -10.64 -4.68
N ILE A 92 0.86 -10.50 -3.91
CA ILE A 92 2.23 -10.84 -4.34
C ILE A 92 2.33 -12.33 -4.70
N VAL A 93 1.84 -13.22 -3.83
CA VAL A 93 1.85 -14.66 -4.07
C VAL A 93 1.01 -15.03 -5.29
N ALA A 94 -0.14 -14.38 -5.49
CA ALA A 94 -0.98 -14.61 -6.67
C ALA A 94 -0.30 -14.15 -7.97
N VAL A 95 0.45 -13.05 -7.96
CA VAL A 95 1.24 -12.59 -9.12
C VAL A 95 2.34 -13.60 -9.44
N LEU A 96 3.13 -14.01 -8.44
CA LEU A 96 4.17 -15.03 -8.59
C LEU A 96 3.62 -16.36 -9.14
N ALA A 97 2.45 -16.79 -8.66
CA ALA A 97 1.81 -18.01 -9.14
C ALA A 97 1.31 -17.89 -10.60
N ARG A 98 0.81 -16.72 -11.00
CA ARG A 98 0.39 -16.45 -12.39
C ARG A 98 1.57 -16.49 -13.35
N ASP A 99 2.68 -15.86 -12.98
CA ASP A 99 3.86 -15.82 -13.84
C ASP A 99 4.50 -17.20 -13.96
N ARG A 100 4.51 -17.99 -12.87
CA ARG A 100 4.89 -19.41 -12.93
C ARG A 100 4.04 -20.19 -13.93
N ARG A 101 2.71 -20.06 -13.84
CA ARG A 101 1.77 -20.76 -14.73
C ARG A 101 2.00 -20.38 -16.20
N LYS A 102 2.16 -19.09 -16.51
CA LYS A 102 2.49 -18.65 -17.87
C LYS A 102 3.79 -19.26 -18.38
N ARG A 103 4.83 -19.29 -17.56
CA ARG A 103 6.13 -19.88 -17.94
C ARG A 103 6.03 -21.37 -18.21
N GLU A 104 5.29 -22.10 -17.37
CA GLU A 104 5.00 -23.53 -17.57
C GLU A 104 4.19 -23.78 -18.83
N GLU A 105 3.20 -22.94 -19.13
CA GLU A 105 2.40 -23.01 -20.37
C GLU A 105 3.26 -22.72 -21.62
N SER A 106 4.12 -21.71 -21.60
CA SER A 106 5.07 -21.42 -22.69
C SER A 106 6.08 -22.54 -22.91
N LEU A 107 6.60 -23.15 -21.84
CA LEU A 107 7.49 -24.31 -21.92
C LEU A 107 6.79 -25.54 -22.52
N ARG A 108 5.50 -25.74 -22.22
CA ARG A 108 4.71 -26.83 -22.78
C ARG A 108 4.40 -26.63 -24.28
N GLN A 109 4.21 -25.40 -24.73
CA GLN A 109 4.01 -25.10 -26.15
C GLN A 109 5.29 -25.29 -26.98
N VAL A 110 6.47 -24.99 -26.43
CA VAL A 110 7.76 -25.23 -27.11
C VAL A 110 8.16 -26.72 -27.10
N GLY A 111 7.63 -27.51 -26.17
CA GLY A 111 7.96 -28.92 -25.99
C GLY A 111 7.23 -29.92 -26.90
N SER A 112 6.50 -29.50 -27.95
CA SER A 112 5.77 -30.45 -28.82
C SER A 112 6.63 -31.16 -29.87
N ASP A 113 7.91 -30.84 -30.01
CA ASP A 113 8.81 -31.42 -31.04
C ASP A 113 9.91 -32.35 -30.49
N GLY A 114 9.77 -32.87 -29.27
CA GLY A 114 10.75 -33.80 -28.71
C GLY A 114 10.25 -34.55 -27.49
N ALA A 115 9.45 -35.59 -27.72
CA ALA A 115 9.14 -36.56 -26.69
C ALA A 115 10.38 -37.40 -26.31
N ASP A 116 10.46 -37.73 -25.03
CA ASP A 116 11.29 -38.76 -24.42
C ASP A 116 12.74 -38.39 -24.05
N ARG A 117 12.91 -37.75 -22.88
CA ARG A 117 13.71 -38.27 -21.74
C ARG A 117 13.75 -37.28 -20.56
N GLU A 118 13.72 -37.86 -19.35
CA GLU A 118 13.99 -37.22 -18.04
C GLU A 118 12.83 -36.53 -17.31
N ALA A 119 11.75 -37.28 -17.08
CA ALA A 119 11.07 -37.20 -15.78
C ALA A 119 11.96 -37.95 -14.77
N HIS A 120 12.47 -37.26 -13.73
CA HIS A 120 12.96 -37.74 -12.41
C HIS A 120 14.09 -36.89 -11.78
N SER A 121 14.00 -35.56 -11.83
CA SER A 121 14.50 -34.76 -10.70
C SER A 121 13.55 -33.58 -10.47
N GLY A 122 12.64 -33.74 -9.51
CA GLY A 122 11.85 -32.62 -9.00
C GLY A 122 12.78 -31.66 -8.26
N SER A 123 13.36 -30.71 -8.99
CA SER A 123 14.01 -29.55 -8.38
C SER A 123 12.98 -28.91 -7.47
N ARG A 124 13.24 -28.89 -6.16
CA ARG A 124 12.42 -28.19 -5.17
C ARG A 124 12.52 -26.69 -5.48
N GLU A 125 11.75 -26.23 -6.47
CA GLU A 125 11.76 -24.84 -6.90
C GLU A 125 11.39 -23.96 -5.70
N SER A 126 12.24 -22.96 -5.45
CA SER A 126 12.20 -22.08 -4.28
C SER A 126 10.84 -21.37 -4.20
N VAL A 127 10.01 -21.74 -3.23
CA VAL A 127 8.71 -21.12 -2.97
C VAL A 127 8.87 -20.06 -1.88
N VAL A 128 8.15 -18.95 -2.00
CA VAL A 128 8.06 -17.95 -0.93
C VAL A 128 7.40 -18.58 0.30
N GLY A 129 8.13 -18.67 1.41
CA GLY A 129 7.60 -19.21 2.66
C GLY A 129 6.83 -18.17 3.46
N ASP A 130 5.84 -18.60 4.23
CA ASP A 130 5.16 -17.76 5.22
C ASP A 130 5.38 -18.32 6.63
N ILE A 131 5.83 -17.47 7.53
CA ILE A 131 6.07 -17.77 8.94
C ILE A 131 5.07 -16.97 9.76
N ASP A 132 3.98 -17.67 10.11
CA ASP A 132 2.98 -17.20 11.04
C ASP A 132 3.27 -17.69 12.47
N SER A 133 2.35 -17.40 13.39
CA SER A 133 2.44 -17.85 14.78
C SER A 133 2.23 -19.36 14.98
N SER A 134 1.76 -20.10 13.97
CA SER A 134 1.54 -21.54 14.05
C SER A 134 2.84 -22.33 13.85
N VAL A 135 3.84 -21.73 13.19
CA VAL A 135 5.14 -22.37 12.95
C VAL A 135 6.00 -22.37 14.22
N GLY A 136 6.29 -23.57 14.73
CA GLY A 136 7.14 -23.79 15.90
C GLY A 136 8.59 -23.38 15.69
N SER A 137 9.32 -23.10 16.77
CA SER A 137 10.69 -22.56 16.72
C SER A 137 11.69 -23.43 15.95
N ALA A 138 11.61 -24.76 16.08
CA ALA A 138 12.49 -25.69 15.38
C ALA A 138 12.28 -25.63 13.85
N GLU A 139 11.02 -25.58 13.41
CA GLU A 139 10.69 -25.46 11.99
C GLU A 139 11.09 -24.09 11.44
N ARG A 140 10.93 -23.01 12.23
CA ARG A 140 11.44 -21.68 11.84
C ARG A 140 12.94 -21.68 11.60
N SER A 141 13.73 -22.28 12.51
CA SER A 141 15.18 -22.41 12.34
C SER A 141 15.54 -23.21 11.08
N ARG A 142 14.76 -24.24 10.74
CA ARG A 142 14.92 -25.01 9.50
C ARG A 142 14.63 -24.16 8.26
N LEU A 143 13.55 -23.40 8.25
CA LEU A 143 13.19 -22.51 7.15
C LEU A 143 14.24 -21.40 6.95
N TYR A 144 14.75 -20.81 8.04
CA TYR A 144 15.85 -19.84 7.95
C TYR A 144 17.15 -20.45 7.44
N ALA A 145 17.42 -21.72 7.72
CA ALA A 145 18.59 -22.44 7.22
C ALA A 145 18.44 -22.80 5.73
N LEU A 146 17.22 -23.09 5.28
CA LEU A 146 16.91 -23.33 3.86
C LEU A 146 17.14 -22.07 3.02
N GLY A 147 16.85 -20.89 3.56
CA GLY A 147 17.01 -19.62 2.85
C GLY A 147 15.85 -19.34 1.88
N GLY A 148 16.07 -18.42 0.93
CA GLY A 148 15.04 -17.95 0.01
C GLY A 148 14.31 -16.72 0.52
N CYS A 149 13.07 -16.54 0.07
CA CYS A 149 12.23 -15.39 0.44
C CYS A 149 11.17 -15.80 1.45
N LEU A 150 11.15 -15.18 2.63
CA LEU A 150 10.22 -15.53 3.71
C LEU A 150 9.41 -14.32 4.17
N PHE A 151 8.08 -14.44 4.17
CA PHE A 151 7.21 -13.53 4.92
C PHE A 151 7.26 -13.87 6.40
N VAL A 152 7.59 -12.88 7.23
CA VAL A 152 7.69 -13.07 8.68
C VAL A 152 6.99 -11.92 9.36
N THR A 153 6.27 -12.19 10.46
CA THR A 153 5.72 -11.09 11.26
C THR A 153 6.85 -10.38 12.01
N THR A 154 6.73 -9.06 12.15
CA THR A 154 7.71 -8.21 12.84
C THR A 154 8.04 -8.73 14.25
N ARG A 155 7.04 -9.25 14.98
CA ARG A 155 7.20 -9.80 16.32
C ARG A 155 8.01 -11.09 16.33
N ILE A 156 7.75 -12.02 15.41
CA ILE A 156 8.50 -13.28 15.31
C ILE A 156 9.96 -12.99 14.97
N LEU A 157 10.21 -12.13 13.97
CA LEU A 157 11.56 -11.77 13.56
C LEU A 157 12.34 -11.11 14.72
N THR A 158 11.70 -10.20 15.45
CA THR A 158 12.28 -9.56 16.65
C THR A 158 12.71 -10.60 17.68
N VAL A 159 11.80 -11.51 18.03
CA VAL A 159 12.09 -12.54 19.04
C VAL A 159 13.19 -13.48 18.58
N ASP A 160 13.20 -13.86 17.30
CA ASP A 160 14.20 -14.79 16.76
C ASP A 160 15.60 -14.13 16.63
N PHE A 161 15.69 -12.82 16.38
CA PHE A 161 16.94 -12.06 16.49
C PHE A 161 17.43 -11.95 17.93
N LEU A 162 16.57 -11.57 18.88
CA LEU A 162 16.93 -11.42 20.29
C LEU A 162 17.36 -12.73 20.94
N GLN A 163 16.73 -13.84 20.55
CA GLN A 163 17.06 -15.18 21.07
C GLN A 163 18.22 -15.84 20.31
N GLY A 164 18.83 -15.15 19.34
CA GLY A 164 19.96 -15.66 18.56
C GLY A 164 19.62 -16.83 17.62
N ARG A 165 18.33 -17.11 17.38
CA ARG A 165 17.91 -18.18 16.45
C ARG A 165 18.23 -17.85 15.00
N LEU A 166 18.20 -16.56 14.67
CA LEU A 166 18.58 -16.03 13.37
C LEU A 166 19.63 -14.95 13.59
N SER A 167 20.83 -15.16 13.03
CA SER A 167 21.85 -14.10 13.03
C SER A 167 21.51 -13.05 11.96
N PRO A 168 21.54 -11.74 12.29
CA PRO A 168 21.36 -10.65 11.32
C PRO A 168 22.27 -10.75 10.10
N LEU A 169 23.48 -11.27 10.30
CA LEU A 169 24.45 -11.46 9.23
C LEU A 169 23.93 -12.44 8.18
N ARG A 170 23.16 -13.47 8.54
CA ARG A 170 22.67 -14.47 7.57
C ARG A 170 21.63 -13.92 6.60
N VAL A 171 20.95 -12.83 6.96
CA VAL A 171 19.90 -12.20 6.16
C VAL A 171 20.56 -11.31 5.09
N SER A 172 20.28 -11.57 3.82
CA SER A 172 20.82 -10.78 2.70
C SER A 172 20.15 -9.40 2.61
N GLY A 173 18.87 -9.33 2.94
CA GLY A 173 18.12 -8.09 2.89
C GLY A 173 16.76 -8.14 3.55
N LEU A 174 16.23 -6.96 3.84
CA LEU A 174 14.88 -6.76 4.37
C LEU A 174 14.03 -5.98 3.38
N TYR A 175 12.86 -6.50 3.08
CA TYR A 175 11.78 -5.75 2.45
C TYR A 175 10.74 -5.35 3.49
N VAL A 176 10.50 -4.04 3.61
CA VAL A 176 9.59 -3.47 4.61
C VAL A 176 8.37 -2.88 3.92
N GLY A 177 7.21 -3.50 4.09
CA GLY A 177 5.94 -2.99 3.61
C GLY A 177 5.35 -1.92 4.53
N GLY A 178 4.53 -1.03 3.95
CA GLY A 178 3.76 -0.04 4.71
C GLY A 178 4.62 1.03 5.38
N ALA A 179 5.67 1.51 4.69
CA ALA A 179 6.63 2.48 5.21
C ALA A 179 5.99 3.73 5.84
N HIS A 180 4.82 4.15 5.34
CA HIS A 180 4.05 5.29 5.88
C HIS A 180 3.56 5.12 7.33
N ARG A 181 3.58 3.90 7.88
CA ARG A 181 3.20 3.61 9.27
C ARG A 181 4.40 3.59 10.23
N LEU A 182 5.62 3.59 9.69
CA LEU A 182 6.82 3.50 10.50
C LEU A 182 7.02 4.77 11.32
N LYS A 183 7.51 4.53 12.52
CA LYS A 183 7.91 5.51 13.51
C LYS A 183 9.14 4.95 14.23
N ASP A 184 9.85 5.79 14.98
CA ASP A 184 11.03 5.34 15.73
C ASP A 184 10.72 4.22 16.74
N ASP A 185 9.51 4.23 17.31
CA ASP A 185 8.98 3.23 18.27
C ASP A 185 8.30 2.02 17.61
N SER A 186 8.21 1.98 16.27
CA SER A 186 7.59 0.86 15.56
C SER A 186 8.45 -0.41 15.66
N GLY A 187 7.78 -1.57 15.68
CA GLY A 187 8.47 -2.86 15.70
C GLY A 187 9.32 -3.07 14.44
N GLU A 188 8.88 -2.58 13.28
CA GLU A 188 9.60 -2.67 12.01
C GLU A 188 10.92 -1.89 12.09
N ALA A 189 10.88 -0.67 12.64
CA ALA A 189 12.08 0.12 12.88
C ALA A 189 13.03 -0.57 13.87
N PHE A 190 12.48 -1.22 14.90
CA PHE A 190 13.28 -2.02 15.84
C PHE A 190 13.95 -3.22 15.18
N CYS A 191 13.24 -3.97 14.33
CA CYS A 191 13.82 -5.05 13.52
C CYS A 191 14.98 -4.54 12.65
N VAL A 192 14.80 -3.40 11.97
CA VAL A 192 15.83 -2.81 11.13
C VAL A 192 17.05 -2.36 11.95
N ARG A 193 16.85 -1.79 13.15
CA ARG A 193 17.94 -1.46 14.08
C ARG A 193 18.75 -2.68 14.51
N MET A 194 18.07 -3.76 14.90
CA MET A 194 18.74 -5.03 15.24
C MET A 194 19.51 -5.59 14.04
N TYR A 195 18.90 -5.54 12.86
CA TYR A 195 19.53 -5.98 11.62
C TYR A 195 20.80 -5.20 11.29
N ARG A 196 20.76 -3.87 11.42
CA ARG A 196 21.90 -2.97 11.22
C ARG A 196 22.94 -3.00 12.35
N GLY A 197 22.58 -3.56 13.51
CA GLY A 197 23.42 -3.63 14.71
C GLY A 197 23.60 -2.29 15.44
N THR A 198 22.63 -1.38 15.32
CA THR A 198 22.65 -0.08 16.04
C THR A 198 22.01 -0.15 17.43
N GLY A 199 21.79 -1.35 17.96
CA GLY A 199 21.20 -1.56 19.28
C GLY A 199 22.14 -1.16 20.42
N HIS A 200 21.85 -0.05 21.09
CA HIS A 200 22.22 0.17 22.49
C HIS A 200 21.67 -0.99 23.33
N HIS A 201 22.55 -1.87 23.81
CA HIS A 201 22.47 -2.71 25.02
C HIS A 201 23.36 -3.95 24.80
N GLY A 202 24.64 -3.80 25.08
CA GLY A 202 25.59 -4.89 25.18
C GLY A 202 26.83 -4.36 25.89
N ASN A 203 27.10 -4.92 27.07
CA ASN A 203 28.30 -4.65 27.87
C ASN A 203 29.56 -4.73 26.97
N PRO A 204 30.49 -3.77 27.03
CA PRO A 204 31.69 -3.76 26.17
C PRO A 204 32.73 -4.82 26.54
N GLU A 205 32.48 -5.63 27.56
CA GLU A 205 33.41 -6.66 28.02
C GLU A 205 32.73 -8.03 27.92
N GLY A 206 33.17 -8.86 26.97
CA GLY A 206 33.05 -10.32 27.12
C GLY A 206 32.81 -11.21 25.90
N ASP A 207 32.47 -10.70 24.70
CA ASP A 207 32.27 -11.60 23.55
C ASP A 207 32.58 -10.91 22.20
N GLU A 208 33.80 -11.11 21.70
CA GLU A 208 34.33 -10.51 20.46
C GLU A 208 33.63 -10.98 19.17
N GLY A 209 32.62 -11.85 19.28
CA GLY A 209 31.87 -12.41 18.14
C GLY A 209 30.45 -11.87 17.92
N ALA A 210 29.78 -11.31 18.94
CA ALA A 210 28.31 -11.16 18.92
C ALA A 210 27.75 -9.79 18.50
N GLY A 211 28.60 -8.77 18.31
CA GLY A 211 28.18 -7.37 18.09
C GLY A 211 28.21 -6.84 16.66
N LYS A 212 28.51 -7.66 15.64
CA LYS A 212 28.64 -7.19 14.25
C LYS A 212 27.28 -7.19 13.55
N GLY A 213 26.60 -6.04 13.55
CA GLY A 213 25.43 -5.78 12.72
C GLY A 213 25.69 -5.99 11.22
N ASN A 214 24.63 -6.25 10.47
CA ASN A 214 24.74 -6.45 9.03
C ASN A 214 24.86 -5.11 8.29
N LYS A 215 26.11 -4.74 7.98
CA LYS A 215 26.45 -3.56 7.18
C LYS A 215 26.34 -3.81 5.67
N PHE A 216 26.35 -5.07 5.24
CA PHE A 216 26.44 -5.45 3.83
C PHE A 216 25.08 -5.72 3.19
N GLY A 217 24.10 -6.19 3.96
CA GLY A 217 22.78 -6.48 3.42
C GLY A 217 21.93 -5.23 3.20
N PHE A 218 20.93 -5.32 2.32
CA PHE A 218 20.10 -4.18 1.91
C PHE A 218 18.85 -4.02 2.79
N VAL A 219 18.25 -2.83 2.78
CA VAL A 219 16.91 -2.57 3.33
C VAL A 219 16.16 -1.73 2.31
N HIS A 220 15.07 -2.27 1.75
CA HIS A 220 14.18 -1.52 0.90
C HIS A 220 12.80 -1.45 1.54
N ALA A 221 12.32 -0.23 1.73
CA ALA A 221 10.99 0.02 2.28
C ALA A 221 10.06 0.52 1.18
N PHE A 222 8.82 0.07 1.19
CA PHE A 222 7.84 0.39 0.16
C PHE A 222 6.57 1.00 0.77
N THR A 223 5.98 1.93 0.03
CA THR A 223 4.63 2.41 0.30
C THR A 223 3.92 2.79 -1.01
N ASP A 224 2.62 2.55 -1.03
CA ASP A 224 1.66 2.96 -2.05
C ASP A 224 0.74 4.10 -1.57
N GLU A 225 0.97 4.60 -0.36
CA GLU A 225 0.20 5.68 0.27
C GLU A 225 1.10 6.93 0.43
N PRO A 226 1.30 7.74 -0.63
CA PRO A 226 2.14 8.94 -0.56
C PRO A 226 1.50 10.03 0.30
N THR A 227 0.17 10.09 0.37
CA THR A 227 -0.57 11.10 1.13
C THR A 227 -0.27 11.04 2.64
N ALA A 228 0.05 9.87 3.16
CA ALA A 228 0.39 9.69 4.57
C ALA A 228 1.71 10.40 4.97
N PHE A 229 2.58 10.67 4.00
CA PHE A 229 3.79 11.48 4.18
C PHE A 229 3.52 12.99 4.14
N ALA A 230 2.31 13.44 3.80
CA ALA A 230 1.92 14.83 3.93
C ALA A 230 2.02 15.24 5.41
N GLY A 231 2.97 16.11 5.73
CA GLY A 231 3.28 16.58 7.07
C GLY A 231 4.78 16.84 7.25
N THR A 232 5.12 17.80 8.11
CA THR A 232 6.49 18.25 8.32
C THR A 232 7.39 17.10 8.77
N PHE A 233 8.55 16.94 8.11
CA PHE A 233 9.63 16.00 8.44
C PHE A 233 9.27 14.50 8.48
N LYS A 234 8.07 14.06 8.11
CA LYS A 234 7.69 12.62 8.22
C LYS A 234 8.60 11.68 7.43
N VAL A 235 8.95 12.08 6.20
CA VAL A 235 9.84 11.30 5.34
C VAL A 235 11.21 11.15 6.02
N GLU A 236 11.77 12.24 6.54
CA GLU A 236 13.06 12.22 7.24
C GLU A 236 13.04 11.29 8.47
N HIS A 237 11.98 11.32 9.29
CA HIS A 237 11.85 10.41 10.43
C HIS A 237 11.80 8.94 10.00
N VAL A 238 11.03 8.62 8.96
CA VAL A 238 10.97 7.25 8.42
C VAL A 238 12.31 6.83 7.83
N MET A 239 13.02 7.73 7.14
CA MET A 239 14.35 7.45 6.62
C MET A 239 15.37 7.16 7.72
N LYS A 240 15.36 7.96 8.80
CA LYS A 240 16.21 7.74 9.98
C LYS A 240 15.88 6.41 10.65
N ALA A 241 14.61 6.10 10.87
CA ALA A 241 14.16 4.85 11.46
C ALA A 241 14.64 3.62 10.65
N LEU A 242 14.57 3.70 9.32
CA LEU A 242 14.99 2.66 8.39
C LEU A 242 16.51 2.64 8.11
N HIS A 243 17.26 3.65 8.55
CA HIS A 243 18.66 3.85 8.22
C HIS A 243 18.92 3.90 6.69
N VAL A 244 17.97 4.48 5.95
CA VAL A 244 18.05 4.67 4.49
C VAL A 244 18.50 6.10 4.18
N ARG A 245 19.21 6.28 3.07
CA ARG A 245 19.67 7.60 2.61
C ARG A 245 19.05 8.04 1.29
N LYS A 246 18.56 7.09 0.49
CA LYS A 246 17.99 7.32 -0.84
C LYS A 246 16.47 7.17 -0.79
N VAL A 247 15.75 8.04 -1.49
CA VAL A 247 14.30 7.95 -1.68
C VAL A 247 14.03 7.95 -3.18
N PHE A 248 13.22 7.00 -3.63
CA PHE A 248 12.72 6.92 -5.00
C PHE A 248 11.24 7.26 -5.02
N LEU A 249 10.87 8.25 -5.81
CA LEU A 249 9.49 8.71 -5.96
C LEU A 249 8.99 8.31 -7.34
N TRP A 250 7.87 7.58 -7.37
CA TRP A 250 7.25 7.10 -8.60
C TRP A 250 5.79 7.57 -8.67
N PRO A 251 5.56 8.88 -8.90
CA PRO A 251 4.22 9.43 -9.07
C PRO A 251 3.59 8.98 -10.40
N ARG A 252 2.25 9.10 -10.51
CA ARG A 252 1.54 8.75 -11.75
C ARG A 252 1.84 9.65 -12.94
N PHE A 253 2.40 10.83 -12.70
CA PHE A 253 2.80 11.78 -13.74
C PHE A 253 4.28 11.62 -14.16
N GLU A 254 4.99 10.66 -13.58
CA GLU A 254 6.36 10.34 -14.02
C GLU A 254 6.32 9.87 -15.48
N THR A 255 7.23 10.37 -16.31
CA THR A 255 7.22 10.13 -17.76
C THR A 255 7.19 8.64 -18.10
N ARG A 256 8.05 7.84 -17.47
CA ARG A 256 8.11 6.37 -17.67
C ARG A 256 6.80 5.66 -17.30
N VAL A 257 6.12 6.16 -16.27
CA VAL A 257 4.83 5.63 -15.83
C VAL A 257 3.74 6.02 -16.82
N GLN A 258 3.73 7.26 -17.30
CA GLN A 258 2.77 7.72 -18.30
C GLN A 258 2.91 6.97 -19.62
N GLU A 259 4.13 6.81 -20.13
CA GLU A 259 4.43 6.05 -21.35
C GLU A 259 3.96 4.60 -21.25
N SER A 260 4.19 3.94 -20.10
CA SER A 260 3.72 2.57 -19.88
C SER A 260 2.19 2.45 -19.74
N LEU A 261 1.50 3.52 -19.39
CA LEU A 261 0.05 3.54 -19.18
C LEU A 261 -0.72 4.05 -20.39
N GLN A 262 -0.11 4.89 -21.23
CA GLN A 262 -0.69 5.37 -22.47
C GLN A 262 -0.39 4.34 -23.57
N PRO A 263 -1.41 3.75 -24.21
CA PRO A 263 -1.16 3.00 -25.43
C PRO A 263 -0.62 3.96 -26.49
N ASP A 264 0.32 3.49 -27.33
CA ASP A 264 0.72 4.14 -28.58
C ASP A 264 -0.53 4.62 -29.31
N THR A 265 -0.83 5.91 -29.16
CA THR A 265 -1.85 6.58 -29.94
C THR A 265 -1.14 6.93 -31.23
N ALA A 266 -0.96 5.93 -32.10
CA ALA A 266 -0.88 6.25 -33.51
C ALA A 266 -2.19 7.01 -33.82
N PRO A 267 -2.13 8.25 -34.31
CA PRO A 267 -3.30 8.86 -34.91
C PRO A 267 -3.88 7.85 -35.90
N PRO A 268 -5.20 7.61 -35.94
CA PRO A 268 -5.75 6.82 -37.04
C PRO A 268 -5.26 7.49 -38.31
N GLU A 269 -4.42 6.79 -39.09
CA GLU A 269 -4.11 7.22 -40.45
C GLU A 269 -5.46 7.50 -41.12
N PRO A 270 -5.63 8.65 -41.79
CA PRO A 270 -6.85 8.89 -42.53
C PRO A 270 -7.00 7.73 -43.52
N VAL A 271 -8.01 6.91 -43.30
CA VAL A 271 -8.37 5.87 -44.24
C VAL A 271 -8.96 6.60 -45.43
N ASP A 272 -8.14 6.81 -46.46
CA ASP A 272 -8.62 7.27 -47.76
C ASP A 272 -9.63 6.25 -48.28
N VAL A 273 -10.91 6.58 -48.11
CA VAL A 273 -12.06 5.79 -48.57
C VAL A 273 -12.23 5.97 -50.08
N GLU A 274 -11.27 5.49 -50.87
CA GLU A 274 -11.43 5.42 -52.32
C GLU A 274 -10.45 4.44 -53.01
N GLU A 275 -10.43 3.17 -52.62
CA GLU A 275 -9.98 2.10 -53.53
C GLU A 275 -10.57 0.73 -53.16
N LEU A 276 -11.90 0.59 -53.30
CA LEU A 276 -12.51 -0.71 -53.54
C LEU A 276 -12.49 -0.98 -55.06
N GLY A 277 -11.29 -1.24 -55.56
CA GLY A 277 -11.01 -1.75 -56.90
C GLY A 277 -10.67 -3.23 -56.83
N LEU A 278 -11.50 -4.04 -57.49
CA LEU A 278 -11.39 -5.49 -57.67
C LEU A 278 -9.97 -5.97 -58.01
N VAL A 279 -9.44 -6.93 -57.25
CA VAL A 279 -8.39 -7.85 -57.74
C VAL A 279 -8.66 -9.27 -57.23
N ASP A 280 -8.89 -10.18 -58.17
CA ASP A 280 -8.99 -11.62 -57.97
C ASP A 280 -7.61 -12.25 -57.67
N SER A 281 -7.66 -13.27 -56.79
CA SER A 281 -6.84 -14.50 -56.69
C SER A 281 -5.29 -14.48 -56.79
N ASP A 282 -4.74 -15.24 -55.82
CA ASP A 282 -3.48 -15.99 -55.85
C ASP A 282 -2.17 -15.24 -55.55
N SER A 283 -1.73 -15.32 -54.28
CA SER A 283 -0.33 -15.65 -53.91
C SER A 283 -0.24 -16.01 -52.43
N ASP A 284 0.20 -17.24 -52.21
CA ASP A 284 0.75 -17.83 -50.99
C ASP A 284 1.99 -17.03 -50.54
N ASP A 285 1.95 -16.46 -49.34
CA ASP A 285 3.15 -16.17 -48.57
C ASP A 285 2.81 -16.07 -47.08
N GLY A 286 3.26 -17.07 -46.34
CA GLY A 286 3.14 -17.17 -44.89
C GLY A 286 3.87 -16.03 -44.20
N LYS A 287 3.10 -15.03 -43.75
CA LYS A 287 3.56 -14.05 -42.77
C LYS A 287 3.12 -14.53 -41.40
N VAL A 288 4.11 -14.99 -40.63
CA VAL A 288 3.99 -15.25 -39.20
C VAL A 288 3.39 -14.00 -38.57
N GLU A 289 2.12 -14.06 -38.20
CA GLU A 289 1.51 -13.10 -37.31
C GLU A 289 2.22 -13.23 -35.96
N GLU A 290 3.23 -12.40 -35.74
CA GLU A 290 3.69 -12.10 -34.38
C GLU A 290 2.45 -11.72 -33.57
N GLU A 291 2.09 -12.59 -32.63
CA GLU A 291 1.08 -12.31 -31.61
C GLU A 291 1.48 -11.01 -30.91
N LYS A 292 0.89 -9.90 -31.36
CA LYS A 292 0.96 -8.60 -30.70
C LYS A 292 0.45 -8.81 -29.28
N GLY A 293 1.40 -8.90 -28.34
CA GLY A 293 1.17 -8.93 -26.92
C GLY A 293 0.11 -7.89 -26.58
N SER A 294 -0.97 -8.36 -25.96
CA SER A 294 -2.17 -7.62 -25.58
C SER A 294 -1.91 -6.11 -25.38
N LYS A 295 -2.16 -5.31 -26.42
CA LYS A 295 -2.12 -3.84 -26.34
C LYS A 295 -3.08 -3.43 -25.25
N LEU A 296 -2.56 -2.77 -24.21
CA LEU A 296 -3.36 -2.26 -23.10
C LEU A 296 -4.14 -1.04 -23.61
N SER A 297 -5.33 -1.25 -24.18
CA SER A 297 -6.23 -0.14 -24.51
C SER A 297 -6.65 0.51 -23.20
N MET A 298 -6.42 1.82 -23.06
CA MET A 298 -6.94 2.58 -21.92
C MET A 298 -8.46 2.42 -21.90
N PRO A 299 -9.08 2.08 -20.75
CA PRO A 299 -10.52 1.92 -20.69
C PRO A 299 -11.21 3.23 -21.06
N GLU A 300 -12.18 3.18 -21.96
CA GLU A 300 -13.00 4.34 -22.31
C GLU A 300 -13.83 4.78 -21.08
N VAL A 301 -13.60 6.00 -20.61
CA VAL A 301 -14.30 6.55 -19.45
C VAL A 301 -15.39 7.50 -19.94
N VAL A 302 -16.65 7.14 -19.67
CA VAL A 302 -17.80 8.01 -19.91
C VAL A 302 -18.17 8.70 -18.60
N GLU A 303 -17.90 10.00 -18.49
CA GLU A 303 -18.24 10.79 -17.31
C GLU A 303 -19.69 11.28 -17.37
N LEU A 304 -20.51 10.87 -16.39
CA LEU A 304 -21.90 11.30 -16.25
C LEU A 304 -22.04 12.21 -15.02
N SER A 305 -22.31 13.49 -15.23
CA SER A 305 -22.56 14.45 -14.15
C SER A 305 -24.01 14.36 -13.69
N ILE A 306 -24.22 13.82 -12.49
CA ILE A 306 -25.55 13.68 -11.88
C ILE A 306 -25.71 14.74 -10.78
N PRO A 307 -26.59 15.75 -10.95
CA PRO A 307 -26.80 16.76 -9.94
C PRO A 307 -27.48 16.18 -8.70
N VAL A 308 -27.05 16.61 -7.52
CA VAL A 308 -27.70 16.27 -6.25
C VAL A 308 -29.05 16.97 -6.12
N THR A 309 -30.00 16.36 -5.41
CA THR A 309 -31.31 16.98 -5.17
C THR A 309 -31.19 18.17 -4.21
N ARG A 310 -32.08 19.17 -4.32
CA ARG A 310 -32.06 20.37 -3.47
C ARG A 310 -32.10 20.06 -1.97
N SER A 311 -32.93 19.11 -1.53
CA SER A 311 -32.95 18.68 -0.12
C SER A 311 -31.65 18.00 0.30
N MET A 312 -30.92 17.37 -0.63
CA MET A 312 -29.61 16.77 -0.39
C MET A 312 -28.51 17.78 -0.26
N GLU A 313 -28.52 18.81 -1.10
CA GLU A 313 -27.63 19.95 -1.00
C GLU A 313 -27.79 20.69 0.34
N ILE A 314 -29.04 20.92 0.78
CA ILE A 314 -29.30 21.57 2.08
C ILE A 314 -28.74 20.73 3.24
N ILE A 315 -28.97 19.40 3.24
CA ILE A 315 -28.40 18.54 4.30
C ILE A 315 -26.88 18.51 4.25
N GLN A 316 -26.26 18.47 3.06
CA GLN A 316 -24.80 18.49 2.93
C GLN A 316 -24.19 19.82 3.39
N SER A 317 -24.83 20.94 3.06
CA SER A 317 -24.43 22.27 3.52
C SER A 317 -24.54 22.41 5.05
N ALA A 318 -25.66 21.96 5.63
CA ALA A 318 -25.84 21.96 7.09
C ALA A 318 -24.83 21.03 7.79
N LEU A 319 -24.55 19.84 7.24
CA LEU A 319 -23.51 18.96 7.76
C LEU A 319 -22.12 19.59 7.68
N ALA A 320 -21.79 20.28 6.60
CA ALA A 320 -20.51 20.98 6.44
C ALA A 320 -20.37 22.13 7.45
N SER A 321 -21.41 22.93 7.65
CA SER A 321 -21.46 23.99 8.67
C SER A 321 -21.31 23.44 10.09
N ALA A 322 -21.99 22.33 10.40
CA ALA A 322 -21.87 21.66 11.69
C ALA A 322 -20.43 21.13 11.92
N MET A 323 -19.81 20.55 10.90
CA MET A 323 -18.40 20.12 10.95
C MET A 323 -17.47 21.32 11.17
N GLU A 324 -17.66 22.42 10.45
CA GLU A 324 -16.85 23.64 10.60
C GLU A 324 -16.94 24.20 12.03
N SER A 325 -18.14 24.22 12.61
CA SER A 325 -18.37 24.64 13.99
C SER A 325 -17.64 23.73 14.99
N CYS A 326 -17.73 22.41 14.81
CA CYS A 326 -16.96 21.44 15.61
C CYS A 326 -15.44 21.62 15.44
N LEU A 327 -14.97 21.92 14.23
CA LEU A 327 -13.55 22.15 13.95
C LEU A 327 -13.03 23.44 14.58
N LYS A 328 -13.80 24.53 14.54
CA LYS A 328 -13.48 25.79 15.22
C LYS A 328 -13.34 25.57 16.72
N GLU A 329 -14.28 24.85 17.33
CA GLU A 329 -14.24 24.55 18.76
C GLU A 329 -13.07 23.61 19.13
N LEU A 330 -12.74 22.67 18.25
CA LEU A 330 -11.58 21.80 18.40
C LEU A 330 -10.26 22.58 18.30
N GLY A 331 -10.15 23.49 17.35
CA GLY A 331 -8.96 24.33 17.11
C GLY A 331 -8.67 25.34 18.22
N GLN A 332 -9.65 25.67 19.06
CA GLN A 332 -9.44 26.52 20.25
C GLN A 332 -8.65 25.81 21.36
N HIS A 333 -8.46 24.48 21.30
CA HIS A 333 -7.74 23.74 22.33
C HIS A 333 -6.23 23.91 22.20
N LYS A 334 -5.57 24.32 23.29
CA LYS A 334 -4.13 24.68 23.36
C LYS A 334 -3.15 23.60 22.86
N PHE A 335 -3.58 22.34 22.73
CA PHE A 335 -2.72 21.24 22.29
C PHE A 335 -2.81 20.90 20.79
N LEU A 336 -3.77 21.48 20.06
CA LEU A 336 -3.97 21.26 18.63
C LEU A 336 -3.48 22.46 17.82
N GLY A 337 -2.29 22.97 18.17
CA GLY A 337 -1.73 24.22 17.64
C GLY A 337 -1.81 24.37 16.11
N LEU A 338 -1.66 25.62 15.66
CA LEU A 338 -1.78 26.21 14.32
C LEU A 338 -1.08 25.51 13.14
N GLU A 339 -0.51 24.32 13.32
CA GLU A 339 0.29 23.60 12.33
C GLU A 339 -0.53 22.64 11.45
N PHE A 340 -1.82 22.44 11.75
CA PHE A 340 -2.74 21.66 10.92
C PHE A 340 -3.78 22.59 10.30
N ASP A 341 -3.86 22.59 8.98
CA ASP A 341 -4.87 23.33 8.23
C ASP A 341 -6.23 22.66 8.45
N LEU A 342 -6.95 23.11 9.49
CA LEU A 342 -8.27 22.62 9.89
C LEU A 342 -9.34 23.14 8.93
N THR A 343 -9.20 22.86 7.65
CA THR A 343 -10.18 23.21 6.62
C THR A 343 -11.24 22.10 6.52
N VAL A 344 -12.47 22.48 6.16
CA VAL A 344 -13.56 21.52 5.87
C VAL A 344 -13.15 20.54 4.76
N SER A 345 -12.43 21.01 3.74
CA SER A 345 -11.88 20.15 2.67
C SER A 345 -10.92 19.09 3.23
N ASN A 346 -10.11 19.46 4.22
CA ASN A 346 -9.18 18.54 4.86
C ASN A 346 -9.88 17.53 5.78
N ASN A 347 -11.01 17.91 6.38
CA ASN A 347 -11.82 17.05 7.24
C ASN A 347 -12.43 15.85 6.51
N LEU A 348 -12.80 16.06 5.23
CA LEU A 348 -13.41 15.03 4.40
C LEU A 348 -12.43 13.93 3.98
N PHE A 349 -11.11 14.13 4.11
CA PHE A 349 -10.13 13.09 3.80
C PHE A 349 -10.24 11.90 4.74
N ARG A 350 -10.04 10.69 4.17
CA ARG A 350 -10.14 9.40 4.86
C ARG A 350 -9.30 9.35 6.15
N ASP A 351 -8.12 9.96 6.14
CA ASP A 351 -7.14 9.91 7.23
C ASP A 351 -7.23 11.03 8.26
N PHE A 352 -8.13 12.01 8.08
CA PHE A 352 -8.24 13.15 8.99
C PHE A 352 -8.54 12.74 10.44
N GLY A 353 -9.51 11.85 10.66
CA GLY A 353 -9.84 11.34 12.00
C GLY A 353 -8.67 10.64 12.69
N ARG A 354 -7.87 9.88 11.92
CA ARG A 354 -6.66 9.21 12.42
C ARG A 354 -5.55 10.22 12.74
N SER A 355 -5.46 11.32 11.99
CA SER A 355 -4.53 12.42 12.24
C SER A 355 -4.83 13.13 13.56
N ILE A 356 -6.08 13.54 13.78
CA ILE A 356 -6.52 14.15 15.05
C ILE A 356 -6.24 13.21 16.22
N GLN A 357 -6.63 11.93 16.08
CA GLN A 357 -6.45 10.97 17.15
C GLN A 357 -4.97 10.83 17.52
N ARG A 358 -4.05 10.73 16.56
CA ARG A 358 -2.60 10.64 16.82
C ARG A 358 -2.03 11.85 17.56
N GLN A 359 -2.51 13.05 17.27
CA GLN A 359 -2.04 14.26 17.95
C GLN A 359 -2.57 14.30 19.39
N LEU A 360 -3.85 13.97 19.59
CA LEU A 360 -4.46 13.93 20.91
C LEU A 360 -3.95 12.75 21.77
N ASP A 361 -3.52 11.65 21.16
CA ASP A 361 -3.09 10.42 21.86
C ASP A 361 -1.88 10.68 22.77
N LYS A 362 -0.91 11.50 22.31
CA LYS A 362 0.31 11.85 23.06
C LYS A 362 0.01 12.41 24.47
N ARG A 363 -1.14 13.05 24.66
CA ARG A 363 -1.58 13.63 25.93
C ARG A 363 -3.08 13.40 26.17
N TRP A 364 -3.59 12.21 25.81
CA TRP A 364 -5.03 11.92 25.86
C TRP A 364 -5.65 12.14 27.24
N HIS A 365 -4.87 11.94 28.30
CA HIS A 365 -5.30 12.15 29.68
C HIS A 365 -5.52 13.62 30.05
N LEU A 366 -4.86 14.57 29.37
CA LEU A 366 -5.02 16.03 29.59
C LEU A 366 -6.11 16.66 28.73
N VAL A 367 -6.70 15.90 27.80
CA VAL A 367 -7.75 16.38 26.91
C VAL A 367 -9.08 16.40 27.65
N SER A 368 -9.78 17.54 27.59
CA SER A 368 -11.09 17.70 28.23
C SER A 368 -12.12 16.69 27.70
N ARG A 369 -13.10 16.31 28.53
CA ARG A 369 -14.21 15.43 28.10
C ARG A 369 -14.95 16.00 26.89
N LYS A 370 -15.12 17.33 26.84
CA LYS A 370 -15.73 18.07 25.74
C LYS A 370 -14.99 17.86 24.42
N THR A 371 -13.67 18.06 24.42
CA THR A 371 -12.83 17.88 23.22
C THR A 371 -12.81 16.43 22.72
N LYS A 372 -12.80 15.45 23.63
CA LYS A 372 -12.92 14.02 23.28
C LYS A 372 -14.25 13.73 22.59
N GLN A 373 -15.32 14.37 23.05
CA GLN A 373 -16.66 14.23 22.46
C GLN A 373 -16.73 14.86 21.08
N ILE A 374 -16.19 16.07 20.88
CA ILE A 374 -16.13 16.72 19.56
C ILE A 374 -15.43 15.84 18.53
N THR A 375 -14.37 15.12 18.92
CA THR A 375 -13.66 14.19 18.00
C THR A 375 -14.54 13.01 17.59
N ARG A 376 -15.37 12.50 18.50
CA ARG A 376 -16.37 11.45 18.19
C ARG A 376 -17.48 12.00 17.30
N ASP A 377 -18.02 13.15 17.66
CA ASP A 377 -19.07 13.85 16.92
C ASP A 377 -18.63 14.13 15.48
N LEU A 378 -17.38 14.56 15.27
CA LEU A 378 -16.81 14.77 13.94
C LEU A 378 -16.71 13.48 13.12
N SER A 379 -16.42 12.36 13.78
CA SER A 379 -16.42 11.04 13.13
C SER A 379 -17.84 10.61 12.74
N THR A 380 -18.83 10.89 13.59
CA THR A 380 -20.25 10.64 13.33
C THR A 380 -20.76 11.52 12.18
N LEU A 381 -20.49 12.82 12.20
CA LEU A 381 -20.84 13.76 11.13
C LEU A 381 -20.23 13.33 9.79
N ARG A 382 -18.96 12.91 9.78
CA ARG A 382 -18.31 12.43 8.55
C ARG A 382 -18.98 11.17 8.01
N ARG A 383 -19.37 10.26 8.90
CA ARG A 383 -20.14 9.07 8.52
C ARG A 383 -21.51 9.47 7.98
N LEU A 384 -22.19 10.44 8.58
CA LEU A 384 -23.49 10.95 8.12
C LEU A 384 -23.41 11.54 6.72
N ALA A 385 -22.39 12.35 6.42
CA ALA A 385 -22.18 12.91 5.07
C ALA A 385 -22.05 11.82 3.99
N PHE A 386 -21.38 10.70 4.33
CA PHE A 386 -21.29 9.54 3.45
C PHE A 386 -22.60 8.74 3.37
N CYS A 387 -23.31 8.59 4.48
CA CYS A 387 -24.60 7.89 4.54
C CYS A 387 -25.67 8.60 3.70
N VAL A 388 -25.70 9.94 3.66
CA VAL A 388 -26.63 10.71 2.81
C VAL A 388 -26.52 10.33 1.33
N LEU A 389 -25.31 10.01 0.86
CA LEU A 389 -25.02 9.65 -0.53
C LEU A 389 -25.26 8.16 -0.85
N ARG A 390 -25.25 7.28 0.16
CA ARG A 390 -25.30 5.83 -0.04
C ARG A 390 -26.58 5.16 0.41
N TYR A 391 -27.28 5.71 1.38
CA TYR A 391 -28.51 5.12 1.92
C TYR A 391 -29.74 5.76 1.31
N ASP A 392 -30.83 4.97 1.27
CA ASP A 392 -32.17 5.43 0.93
C ASP A 392 -32.73 6.39 2.01
N SER A 393 -33.69 7.23 1.61
CA SER A 393 -34.21 8.29 2.47
C SER A 393 -34.83 7.78 3.79
N PRO A 394 -35.66 6.71 3.80
CA PRO A 394 -36.18 6.13 5.05
C PRO A 394 -35.10 5.56 5.97
N THR A 395 -34.17 4.75 5.43
CA THR A 395 -33.06 4.19 6.23
C THR A 395 -32.17 5.28 6.82
N PHE A 396 -31.91 6.34 6.06
CA PHE A 396 -31.15 7.49 6.55
C PHE A 396 -31.86 8.19 7.72
N LEU A 397 -33.17 8.42 7.62
CA LEU A 397 -33.96 9.02 8.70
C LEU A 397 -33.98 8.12 9.95
N GLN A 398 -34.17 6.81 9.79
CA GLN A 398 -34.12 5.86 10.89
C GLN A 398 -32.75 5.88 11.60
N TYR A 399 -31.66 5.95 10.83
CA TYR A 399 -30.31 6.05 11.37
C TYR A 399 -30.11 7.35 12.17
N LEU A 400 -30.60 8.48 11.66
CA LEU A 400 -30.56 9.77 12.39
C LEU A 400 -31.36 9.72 13.70
N GLU A 401 -32.56 9.14 13.70
CA GLU A 401 -33.37 9.02 14.91
C GLU A 401 -32.74 8.08 15.94
N MET A 402 -32.13 6.99 15.47
CA MET A 402 -31.35 6.09 16.32
C MET A 402 -30.18 6.82 16.98
N LEU A 403 -29.39 7.58 16.20
CA LEU A 403 -28.30 8.39 16.74
C LEU A 403 -28.77 9.39 17.79
N ARG A 404 -29.91 10.05 17.56
CA ARG A 404 -30.50 10.97 18.55
C ARG A 404 -30.91 10.24 19.84
N ALA A 405 -31.44 9.03 19.73
CA ALA A 405 -31.83 8.24 20.89
C ALA A 405 -30.62 7.73 21.69
N THR A 406 -29.52 7.36 21.03
CA THR A 406 -28.33 6.81 21.68
C THR A 406 -27.35 7.87 22.18
N GLU A 407 -27.19 8.97 21.43
CA GLU A 407 -26.14 9.97 21.66
C GLU A 407 -26.67 11.35 22.09
N GLY A 408 -28.00 11.53 22.17
CA GLY A 408 -28.67 12.81 22.42
C GLY A 408 -28.18 13.63 23.62
N VAL A 409 -27.75 12.96 24.69
CA VAL A 409 -27.30 13.64 25.93
C VAL A 409 -25.81 13.99 25.89
N ASN A 410 -25.02 13.27 25.08
CA ASN A 410 -23.57 13.39 25.09
C ASN A 410 -23.04 14.20 23.90
N SER A 411 -23.67 14.12 22.73
CA SER A 411 -23.16 14.73 21.50
C SER A 411 -23.48 16.22 21.41
N ILE A 412 -22.44 17.02 21.20
CA ILE A 412 -22.51 18.49 21.15
C ILE A 412 -23.14 18.94 19.84
N TRP A 413 -22.87 18.21 18.75
CA TRP A 413 -23.39 18.57 17.42
C TRP A 413 -24.92 18.54 17.32
N LEU A 414 -25.60 17.71 18.13
CA LEU A 414 -27.07 17.62 18.14
C LEU A 414 -27.75 18.89 18.68
N PHE A 415 -27.00 19.74 19.39
CA PHE A 415 -27.47 21.02 19.92
C PHE A 415 -27.18 22.20 18.99
N LEU A 416 -26.53 21.97 17.85
CA LEU A 416 -26.32 23.02 16.84
C LEU A 416 -27.61 23.25 16.05
N ASP A 417 -27.85 24.50 15.66
CA ASP A 417 -29.00 24.86 14.81
C ASP A 417 -28.99 24.09 13.48
N ASP A 418 -27.79 23.80 12.95
CA ASP A 418 -27.58 22.97 11.76
C ASP A 418 -28.14 21.55 11.91
N ALA A 419 -28.13 20.98 13.12
CA ALA A 419 -28.70 19.67 13.37
C ALA A 419 -30.22 19.68 13.16
N HIS A 420 -30.91 20.73 13.62
CA HIS A 420 -32.35 20.87 13.41
C HIS A 420 -32.71 20.90 11.93
N VAL A 421 -31.93 21.63 11.12
CA VAL A 421 -32.09 21.66 9.65
C VAL A 421 -31.93 20.26 9.04
N ILE A 422 -30.94 19.49 9.48
CA ILE A 422 -30.71 18.12 9.00
C ILE A 422 -31.91 17.21 9.32
N PHE A 423 -32.41 17.24 10.56
CA PHE A 423 -33.56 16.41 10.96
C PHE A 423 -34.84 16.80 10.22
N ASP A 424 -35.09 18.10 10.04
CA ASP A 424 -36.31 18.57 9.37
C ASP A 424 -36.29 18.25 7.88
N GLU A 425 -35.17 18.47 7.19
CA GLU A 425 -35.05 18.08 5.78
C GLU A 425 -35.07 16.56 5.59
N ALA A 426 -34.49 15.78 6.50
CA ALA A 426 -34.58 14.31 6.46
C ALA A 426 -36.03 13.84 6.60
N LYS A 427 -36.82 14.46 7.50
CA LYS A 427 -38.25 14.16 7.64
C LYS A 427 -39.05 14.54 6.41
N LYS A 428 -38.81 15.72 5.81
CA LYS A 428 -39.51 16.17 4.60
C LYS A 428 -39.30 15.24 3.40
N ARG A 429 -38.18 14.49 3.35
CA ARG A 429 -37.94 13.49 2.29
C ARG A 429 -38.82 12.25 2.41
N VAL A 430 -39.26 11.91 3.62
CA VAL A 430 -40.03 10.69 3.90
C VAL A 430 -41.52 11.01 4.08
N TYR A 431 -41.83 12.05 4.84
CA TYR A 431 -43.18 12.45 5.17
C TYR A 431 -43.62 13.65 4.32
N LYS A 432 -44.74 13.48 3.61
CA LYS A 432 -45.49 14.62 3.06
C LYS A 432 -46.41 15.15 4.14
N PHE A 433 -46.20 16.40 4.56
CA PHE A 433 -47.17 17.08 5.40
C PHE A 433 -48.41 17.39 4.57
N VAL A 434 -49.46 16.61 4.76
CA VAL A 434 -50.80 16.96 4.30
C VAL A 434 -51.33 18.01 5.28
N ARG A 435 -51.39 19.27 4.85
CA ARG A 435 -52.22 20.25 5.55
C ARG A 435 -53.67 19.85 5.30
N ASP A 436 -54.37 19.49 6.36
CA ASP A 436 -55.82 19.34 6.32
C ASP A 436 -56.39 20.76 6.19
N ASP A 437 -56.86 21.12 5.00
CA ASP A 437 -57.43 22.43 4.70
C ASP A 437 -58.88 22.55 5.20
N SER A 438 -59.27 21.70 6.15
CA SER A 438 -60.50 21.89 6.93
C SER A 438 -60.20 22.75 8.15
N GLY A 439 -60.32 24.06 7.96
CA GLY A 439 -60.64 24.98 9.04
C GLY A 439 -61.84 24.47 9.83
N GLY A 440 -61.56 23.95 11.02
CA GLY A 440 -62.58 23.38 11.90
C GLY A 440 -61.96 23.14 13.27
N GLU A 441 -61.91 24.21 14.07
CA GLU A 441 -61.73 24.09 15.52
C GLU A 441 -62.63 22.99 16.06
N LYS A 442 -62.05 21.89 16.56
CA LYS A 442 -62.60 21.20 17.72
C LYS A 442 -61.47 20.74 18.64
N LYS A 443 -61.36 21.46 19.77
CA LYS A 443 -60.84 20.93 21.02
C LYS A 443 -61.54 19.60 21.35
N LYS A 444 -60.80 18.51 21.41
CA LYS A 444 -60.68 17.66 22.61
C LYS A 444 -59.57 16.64 22.45
#